data_AF-A0AAU8J0R6-F1
#
_entry.id   AF-A0AAU8J0R6-F1
#
_cell.length_a   1.000
_cell.length_b   1.000
_cell.length_c   1.000
_cell.angle_alpha   90.00
_cell.angle_beta   90.00
_cell.angle_gamma   90.00
#
_symmetry.space_group_name_H-M   'P 1'
#
loop_
_entity.id
_entity.type
_entity.pdbx_description
1 polymer ?
#
loop_
_entity_poly.entity_id
_entity_poly.type
_entity_poly.pdbx_seq_one_letter_code
_entity_poly.pdbx_strand_id
1 'polypeptide(L)'
;MAGQFNVTHEEMVAFSGRISQVNESIQGEIQRLQTVVDSITGGWKGAAATAYNNLQNQVNEDATALNRVLNEIKEAIDATAGNYQSSEEEQTASIGHISSGAEASPFG
;
A
#
# COMPACT_ATOMS: atom_id res chain seq x y z
N MET A 1 10.56 26.59 10.52
CA MET A 1 11.22 25.31 10.19
C MET A 1 10.14 24.26 9.93
N ALA A 2 9.53 24.27 8.74
CA ALA A 2 8.51 23.29 8.34
C ALA A 2 9.01 22.54 7.11
N GLY A 3 10.06 21.75 7.30
CA GLY A 3 10.58 20.80 6.30
C GLY A 3 9.95 19.41 6.44
N GLN A 4 8.81 19.28 7.15
CA GLN A 4 8.27 18.00 7.60
C GLN A 4 7.02 17.53 6.83
N PHE A 5 6.55 18.29 5.84
CA PHE A 5 5.32 18.00 5.06
C PHE A 5 5.59 17.31 3.70
N ASN A 6 6.82 16.84 3.46
CA ASN A 6 7.33 16.42 2.14
C ASN A 6 6.86 15.03 1.65
N VAL A 7 5.66 14.59 2.00
CA VAL A 7 5.00 13.57 1.18
C VAL A 7 3.69 14.18 0.72
N THR A 8 3.72 14.70 -0.50
CA THR A 8 2.52 15.22 -1.15
C THR A 8 1.50 14.09 -1.31
N HIS A 9 0.22 14.40 -1.25
CA HIS A 9 -0.86 13.42 -1.46
C HIS A 9 -0.65 12.59 -2.73
N GLU A 10 -0.15 13.23 -3.78
CA GLU A 10 0.16 12.61 -5.06
C GLU A 10 1.31 11.58 -4.96
N GLU A 11 2.35 11.86 -4.17
CA GLU A 11 3.43 10.90 -3.87
C GLU A 11 2.93 9.70 -3.06
N MET A 12 1.99 9.92 -2.13
CA MET A 12 1.34 8.86 -1.36
C MET A 12 0.54 7.92 -2.28
N VAL A 13 -0.29 8.48 -3.17
CA VAL A 13 -1.06 7.70 -4.15
C VAL A 13 -0.13 6.95 -5.11
N ALA A 14 0.92 7.60 -5.61
CA ALA A 14 1.91 6.97 -6.48
C ALA A 14 2.64 5.81 -5.78
N PHE A 15 2.98 5.98 -4.50
CA PHE A 15 3.62 4.94 -3.69
C PHE A 15 2.67 3.75 -3.44
N SER A 16 1.40 4.01 -3.13
CA SER A 16 0.34 2.98 -3.03
C SER A 16 0.21 2.18 -4.33
N GLY A 17 0.20 2.85 -5.49
CA GLY A 17 0.20 2.18 -6.80
C GLY A 17 1.43 1.31 -7.03
N ARG A 18 2.62 1.78 -6.62
CA ARG A 18 3.87 1.01 -6.72
C ARG A 18 3.85 -0.24 -5.84
N ILE A 19 3.30 -0.14 -4.63
CA ILE A 19 3.10 -1.29 -3.73
C ILE A 19 2.24 -2.36 -4.40
N SER A 20 1.11 -1.97 -4.99
CA SER A 20 0.25 -2.90 -5.72
C SER A 20 0.99 -3.57 -6.88
N GLN A 21 1.77 -2.81 -7.66
CA GLN A 21 2.51 -3.34 -8.79
C GLN A 21 3.62 -4.32 -8.39
N VAL A 22 4.33 -4.05 -7.29
CA VAL A 22 5.33 -4.97 -6.72
C VAL A 22 4.66 -6.25 -6.23
N ASN A 23 3.50 -6.14 -5.58
CA ASN A 23 2.74 -7.30 -5.12
C ASN A 23 2.34 -8.22 -6.28
N GLU A 24 1.78 -7.66 -7.35
CA GLU A 24 1.43 -8.40 -8.57
C GLU A 24 2.66 -9.08 -9.19
N SER A 25 3.79 -8.38 -9.23
CA SER A 25 5.05 -8.93 -9.76
C SER A 25 5.53 -10.13 -8.94
N ILE A 26 5.48 -10.04 -7.61
CA ILE A 26 5.90 -11.12 -6.71
C ILE A 26 4.98 -12.33 -6.87
N GLN A 27 3.67 -12.13 -6.99
CA GLN A 27 2.72 -13.22 -7.25
C GLN A 27 2.99 -13.91 -8.58
N GLY A 28 3.31 -13.14 -9.63
CA GLY A 28 3.70 -13.68 -10.93
C GLY A 28 4.96 -14.55 -10.86
N GLU A 29 5.99 -14.10 -10.13
CA GLU A 29 7.21 -14.87 -9.93
C GLU A 29 6.97 -16.15 -9.11
N ILE A 30 6.09 -16.12 -8.11
CA ILE A 30 5.71 -17.33 -7.35
C ILE A 30 5.00 -18.35 -8.25
N GLN A 31 4.05 -17.91 -9.08
CA GLN A 31 3.35 -18.79 -10.03
C GLN A 31 4.32 -19.37 -11.07
N ARG A 32 5.30 -18.57 -11.50
CA ARG A 32 6.35 -19.03 -12.41
C ARG A 32 7.23 -20.08 -11.75
N LEU A 33 7.63 -19.85 -10.50
CA LEU A 33 8.39 -20.82 -9.72
C LEU A 33 7.61 -22.13 -9.57
N GLN A 34 6.32 -22.07 -9.18
CA GLN A 34 5.42 -23.22 -9.11
C GLN A 34 5.40 -24.00 -10.42
N THR A 35 5.17 -23.32 -11.54
CA THR A 35 5.11 -23.96 -12.87
C THR A 35 6.41 -24.66 -13.24
N VAL A 36 7.55 -23.99 -13.02
CA VAL A 36 8.86 -24.57 -13.29
C VAL A 36 9.07 -25.79 -12.41
N VAL A 37 8.71 -25.72 -11.12
CA VAL A 37 8.95 -26.83 -10.21
C VAL A 37 7.99 -28.00 -10.48
N ASP A 38 6.73 -27.77 -10.82
CA ASP A 38 5.79 -28.80 -11.24
C ASP A 38 6.28 -29.55 -12.49
N SER A 39 6.96 -28.85 -13.42
CA SER A 39 7.52 -29.48 -14.62
C SER A 39 8.70 -30.43 -14.34
N ILE A 40 9.48 -30.19 -13.28
CA ILE A 40 10.66 -31.00 -12.90
C ILE A 40 10.34 -32.04 -11.81
N THR A 41 9.31 -31.81 -11.00
CA THR A 41 8.91 -32.71 -9.89
C THR A 41 8.14 -33.94 -10.34
N GLY A 42 7.65 -33.99 -11.58
CA GLY A 42 7.02 -35.21 -12.14
C GLY A 42 7.90 -36.46 -12.05
N GLY A 43 9.22 -36.30 -11.90
CA GLY A 43 10.18 -37.38 -11.63
C GLY A 43 10.66 -37.52 -10.18
N TRP A 44 10.34 -36.58 -9.29
CA TRP A 44 10.81 -36.59 -7.90
C TRP A 44 9.91 -37.49 -7.05
N LYS A 45 10.50 -38.51 -6.40
CA LYS A 45 9.80 -39.40 -5.47
C LYS A 45 10.46 -39.39 -4.09
N GLY A 46 9.68 -39.67 -3.06
CA GLY A 46 10.17 -39.77 -1.68
C GLY A 46 10.54 -38.41 -1.08
N ALA A 47 11.70 -38.32 -0.42
CA ALA A 47 12.09 -37.18 0.38
C ALA A 47 12.14 -35.84 -0.38
N ALA A 48 12.52 -35.85 -1.66
CA ALA A 48 12.56 -34.64 -2.50
C ALA A 48 11.16 -34.04 -2.73
N ALA A 49 10.15 -34.90 -2.94
CA ALA A 49 8.77 -34.46 -3.09
C ALA A 49 8.23 -33.85 -1.79
N THR A 50 8.55 -34.44 -0.63
CA THR A 50 8.14 -33.90 0.68
C THR A 50 8.80 -32.54 0.95
N ALA A 51 10.11 -32.41 0.70
CA ALA A 51 10.82 -31.16 0.90
C ALA A 51 10.27 -30.03 0.02
N TYR A 52 9.93 -30.33 -1.25
CA TYR A 52 9.29 -29.36 -2.13
C TYR A 52 7.90 -28.96 -1.64
N ASN A 53 7.04 -29.91 -1.27
CA ASN A 53 5.70 -29.58 -0.76
C ASN A 53 5.78 -28.64 0.46
N ASN A 54 6.73 -28.88 1.36
CA ASN A 54 6.96 -27.99 2.51
C ASN A 54 7.40 -26.59 2.06
N LEU A 55 8.36 -26.49 1.15
CA LEU A 55 8.81 -25.21 0.59
C LEU A 55 7.66 -24.48 -0.12
N GLN A 56 6.86 -25.19 -0.90
CA GLN A 56 5.72 -24.64 -1.63
C GLN A 56 4.67 -24.05 -0.68
N ASN A 57 4.35 -24.76 0.40
CA ASN A 57 3.45 -24.29 1.43
C ASN A 57 3.99 -23.01 2.09
N GLN A 58 5.28 -23.01 2.43
CA GLN A 58 5.92 -21.85 3.05
C GLN A 58 5.93 -20.63 2.13
N VAL A 59 6.24 -20.82 0.84
CA VAL A 59 6.17 -19.74 -0.16
C VAL A 59 4.75 -19.18 -0.29
N ASN A 60 3.72 -20.04 -0.25
CA ASN A 60 2.33 -19.59 -0.32
C ASN A 60 1.93 -18.80 0.94
N GLU A 61 2.38 -19.23 2.11
CA GLU A 61 2.17 -18.53 3.38
C GLU A 61 2.85 -17.16 3.36
N ASP A 62 4.12 -17.10 2.95
CA ASP A 62 4.90 -15.87 2.84
C ASP A 62 4.25 -14.89 1.83
N ALA A 63 3.75 -15.40 0.70
CA ALA A 63 3.03 -14.61 -0.29
C ALA A 63 1.76 -13.99 0.28
N THR A 64 1.01 -14.75 1.08
CA THR A 64 -0.22 -14.29 1.72
C THR A 64 0.09 -13.24 2.78
N ALA A 65 1.13 -13.47 3.59
CA ALA A 65 1.58 -12.52 4.60
C ALA A 65 2.05 -11.21 3.97
N LEU A 66 2.82 -11.28 2.89
CA LEU A 66 3.27 -10.10 2.14
C LEU A 66 2.08 -9.32 1.59
N ASN A 67 1.13 -9.99 0.94
CA ASN A 67 -0.10 -9.36 0.44
C ASN A 67 -0.83 -8.58 1.54
N ARG A 68 -0.98 -9.20 2.71
CA ARG A 68 -1.61 -8.58 3.86
C ARG A 68 -0.88 -7.32 4.30
N VAL A 69 0.44 -7.40 4.49
CA VAL A 69 1.26 -6.25 4.91
C VAL A 69 1.18 -5.11 3.89
N LEU A 70 1.23 -5.42 2.60
CA LEU A 70 1.13 -4.42 1.55
C LEU A 70 -0.25 -3.74 1.51
N ASN A 71 -1.33 -4.48 1.77
CA ASN A 71 -2.67 -3.92 1.92
C ASN A 71 -2.79 -3.04 3.17
N GLU A 72 -2.26 -3.49 4.31
CA GLU A 72 -2.24 -2.69 5.54
C GLU A 72 -1.48 -1.36 5.34
N ILE A 73 -0.34 -1.40 4.63
CA ILE A 73 0.41 -0.19 4.26
C ILE A 73 -0.43 0.71 3.34
N LYS A 74 -1.08 0.14 2.33
CA LYS A 74 -1.97 0.90 1.43
C LYS A 74 -3.09 1.59 2.21
N GLU A 75 -3.78 0.88 3.09
CA GLU A 75 -4.85 1.44 3.92
C GLU A 75 -4.34 2.57 4.82
N ALA A 76 -3.16 2.41 5.41
CA ALA A 76 -2.54 3.45 6.22
C ALA A 76 -2.19 4.71 5.40
N ILE A 77 -1.71 4.52 4.17
CA ILE A 77 -1.41 5.61 3.23
C ILE A 77 -2.70 6.31 2.81
N ASP A 78 -3.72 5.57 2.40
CA ASP A 78 -5.01 6.11 1.96
C ASP A 78 -5.70 6.88 3.10
N ALA A 79 -5.64 6.36 4.34
CA ALA A 79 -6.15 7.05 5.53
C ALA A 79 -5.38 8.35 5.83
N THR A 80 -4.05 8.34 5.70
CA THR A 80 -3.21 9.53 5.88
C THR A 80 -3.52 10.58 4.82
N ALA A 81 -3.67 10.14 3.56
CA ALA A 81 -4.01 10.98 2.43
C ALA A 81 -5.40 11.63 2.58
N GLY A 82 -6.40 10.88 3.04
CA GLY A 82 -7.75 11.38 3.30
C GLY A 82 -7.81 12.35 4.50
N ASN A 83 -7.09 12.06 5.58
CA ASN A 83 -7.00 12.96 6.74
C ASN A 83 -6.36 14.31 6.37
N TYR A 84 -5.40 14.32 5.46
CA TYR A 84 -4.82 15.56 4.92
C TYR A 84 -5.85 16.39 4.18
N GLN A 85 -6.61 15.78 3.27
CA GLN A 85 -7.63 16.48 2.49
C GLN A 85 -8.71 17.08 3.39
N SER A 86 -9.23 16.29 4.35
CA SER A 86 -10.22 16.80 5.31
C SER A 86 -9.67 17.96 6.13
N SER A 87 -8.41 17.89 6.57
CA SER A 87 -7.78 18.97 7.35
C SER A 87 -7.59 20.25 6.54
N GLU A 88 -7.22 20.16 5.25
CA GLU A 88 -7.13 21.34 4.38
C GLU A 88 -8.49 21.95 4.07
N GLU A 89 -9.53 21.14 3.86
CA GLU A 89 -10.90 21.60 3.65
C GLU A 89 -11.43 22.35 4.90
N GLU A 90 -11.19 21.81 6.09
CA GLU A 90 -11.58 22.43 7.38
C GLU A 90 -10.82 23.74 7.65
N GLN A 91 -9.52 23.77 7.34
CA GLN A 91 -8.69 24.97 7.44
C GLN A 91 -9.15 26.05 6.44
N THR A 92 -9.49 25.66 5.21
CA THR A 92 -9.98 26.59 4.18
C THR A 92 -11.36 27.14 4.55
N ALA A 93 -12.26 26.29 5.05
CA ALA A 93 -13.59 26.70 5.50
C ALA A 93 -13.52 27.66 6.69
N SER A 94 -12.65 27.38 7.68
CA SER A 94 -12.46 28.25 8.84
C SER A 94 -11.85 29.60 8.46
N ILE A 95 -10.86 29.64 7.54
CA ILE A 95 -10.33 30.89 6.98
C ILE A 95 -11.40 31.66 6.21
N GLY A 96 -12.23 30.98 5.41
CA GLY A 96 -13.37 31.59 4.72
C GLY A 96 -14.35 32.24 5.70
N HIS A 97 -14.60 31.59 6.83
CA HIS A 97 -15.46 32.10 7.90
C HIS A 97 -14.85 33.30 8.65
N ILE A 98 -13.53 33.33 8.82
CA ILE A 98 -12.81 34.48 9.41
C ILE A 98 -12.78 35.67 8.44
N SER A 99 -12.55 35.41 7.14
CA SER A 99 -12.52 36.47 6.11
C SER A 99 -13.88 37.15 5.94
N SER A 100 -14.96 36.38 5.89
CA SER A 100 -16.33 36.90 5.82
C SER A 100 -16.77 37.61 7.11
N GLY A 101 -16.28 37.18 8.27
CA GLY A 101 -16.46 37.88 9.54
C GLY A 101 -15.66 39.19 9.66
N ALA A 102 -14.48 39.27 9.03
CA ALA A 102 -13.64 40.47 9.02
C ALA A 102 -14.15 41.56 8.07
N GLU A 103 -14.80 41.19 6.96
CA GLU A 103 -15.44 42.13 6.03
C GLU A 103 -16.75 42.73 6.59
N ALA A 104 -17.37 42.08 7.58
CA ALA A 104 -18.59 42.55 8.23
C ALA A 104 -18.36 43.64 9.32
N SER A 105 -17.12 44.02 9.61
CA SER A 105 -16.80 45.06 10.61
C SER A 105 -15.91 46.17 10.05
N PRO A 106 -16.45 47.18 9.35
CA PRO A 106 -15.72 48.41 9.05
C PRO A 106 -15.75 49.41 10.22
N PHE A 107 -16.86 49.55 10.95
CA PHE A 107 -17.02 50.41 12.13
C PHE A 107 -18.24 49.96 12.94
N GLY A 108 -18.06 49.62 14.21
CA GLY A 108 -19.12 49.25 15.15
C GLY A 108 -18.56 48.84 16.50
#